data_AF-A0A9C9TB05-F1
#
_entry.id   AF-A0A9C9TB05-F1
#
_cell.length_a   1.000
_cell.length_b   1.000
_cell.length_c   1.000
_cell.angle_alpha   90.00
_cell.angle_beta   90.00
_cell.angle_gamma   90.00
#
_symmetry.space_group_name_H-M   'P 1'
#
loop_
_entity.id
_entity.type
_entity.pdbx_description
1 polymer ?
#
loop_
_entity_poly.entity_id
_entity_poly.type
_entity_poly.pdbx_seq_one_letter_code
_entity_poly.pdbx_strand_id
1 'polypeptide(L)'
;MNKPIRAQYYFYALLIALLYSTSALADVGTWWTAQSASVAPEGETTWVQMVAEEVLLVIEPLRTPPSQEWVRMDHLVRVRVEATFLMRNQGTETEAFDVWFPLTAGAIPDDPYVPSQVENFRAWVDDEPADVEEQPGRDLMGRQEQAPWATWPVTFPPGQDVTLRVAYETVPGEWGGWAIVYYVLETGAGWHGPIGAGTVTIRLPYDVTPQNVQLAEIRAAHTGPGRPFQVTVDGTDLVWRFTNLEPRPGPLWEDSPSADHDNLIVPIMEPSRWFAIEAARADAEANPASVAAQLRLAWALEAGAQRIKSFLHNETNTLLIEETDAAYRRALDLEPEHVDAHAAYLYWLAIFDLGEDFYTVLSRALELAPDDVRVMRLEQYREAWEQGDVLGVWDFALPPVAGPDSTAPIAQPAPTATSRVPPPPTPTTAPLPVATATPTPTPEPRALSRWPLYVGFLLVALILIILRVRR
;
A
#
# COMPACT_ATOMS: atom_id res chain seq x y z
N MET A 1 59.96 11.95 3.93
CA MET A 1 59.17 11.90 5.19
C MET A 1 57.78 12.44 4.90
N ASN A 2 56.88 11.59 4.40
CA ASN A 2 55.47 11.94 4.15
C ASN A 2 54.60 11.17 5.13
N LYS A 3 53.88 11.91 5.98
CA LYS A 3 53.02 11.39 7.05
C LYS A 3 51.77 10.67 6.49
N PRO A 4 51.20 9.72 7.25
CA PRO A 4 50.08 8.88 6.84
C PRO A 4 48.76 9.63 7.01
N ILE A 5 48.51 10.63 6.16
CA ILE A 5 47.28 11.43 6.24
C ILE A 5 46.04 10.58 5.86
N ARG A 6 46.20 9.58 4.98
CA ARG A 6 45.10 8.73 4.50
C ARG A 6 44.47 7.86 5.60
N ALA A 7 45.26 7.35 6.54
CA ALA A 7 44.73 6.49 7.60
C ALA A 7 43.85 7.26 8.61
N GLN A 8 44.13 8.54 8.81
CA GLN A 8 43.34 9.40 9.69
C GLN A 8 41.98 9.73 9.07
N TYR A 9 41.90 9.96 7.77
CA TYR A 9 40.63 10.20 7.08
C TYR A 9 39.68 8.99 7.15
N TYR A 10 40.19 7.76 6.95
CA TYR A 10 39.36 6.57 7.08
C TYR A 10 38.89 6.32 8.52
N PHE A 11 39.72 6.63 9.51
CA PHE A 11 39.33 6.51 10.92
C PHE A 11 38.24 7.52 11.30
N TYR A 12 38.35 8.79 10.86
CA TYR A 12 37.30 9.77 11.09
C TYR A 12 36.02 9.47 10.31
N ALA A 13 36.11 8.98 9.07
CA ALA A 13 34.93 8.58 8.29
C ALA A 13 34.18 7.40 8.95
N LEU A 14 34.92 6.41 9.47
CA LEU A 14 34.33 5.28 10.19
C LEU A 14 33.74 5.71 11.55
N LEU A 15 34.40 6.63 12.26
CA LEU A 15 33.91 7.16 13.53
C LEU A 15 32.67 8.02 13.32
N ILE A 16 32.61 8.82 12.25
CA ILE A 16 31.41 9.59 11.85
C ILE A 16 30.29 8.62 11.45
N ALA A 17 30.57 7.56 10.67
CA ALA A 17 29.57 6.55 10.32
C ALA A 17 29.04 5.75 11.54
N LEU A 18 29.85 5.60 12.60
CA LEU A 18 29.47 4.91 13.85
C LEU A 18 28.83 5.83 14.89
N LEU A 19 29.07 7.14 14.82
CA LEU A 19 28.50 8.16 15.71
C LEU A 19 27.26 8.84 15.11
N TYR A 20 27.04 8.70 13.80
CA TYR A 20 25.84 9.15 13.07
C TYR A 20 25.05 7.96 12.49
N SER A 21 24.93 6.87 13.24
CA SER A 21 23.71 6.04 13.17
C SER A 21 22.55 6.78 13.85
N THR A 22 22.33 8.03 13.46
CA THR A 22 21.02 8.64 13.54
C THR A 22 20.23 8.00 12.43
N SER A 23 19.13 7.35 12.78
CA SER A 23 18.04 7.11 11.83
C SER A 23 17.85 8.41 11.07
N ALA A 24 18.20 8.42 9.79
CA ALA A 24 17.78 9.50 8.93
C ALA A 24 16.26 9.44 8.94
N LEU A 25 15.63 10.31 9.74
CA LEU A 25 14.23 10.67 9.60
C LEU A 25 14.15 11.38 8.25
N ALA A 26 13.96 10.59 7.20
CA ALA A 26 13.58 11.11 5.91
C ALA A 26 12.22 11.80 6.08
N ASP A 27 12.16 13.01 5.55
CA ASP A 27 10.99 13.89 5.53
C ASP A 27 9.78 13.23 4.85
N VAL A 28 8.65 13.40 5.52
CA VAL A 28 7.27 13.38 5.02
C VAL A 28 6.82 12.11 4.28
N GLY A 29 6.16 11.25 5.04
CA GLY A 29 4.80 10.88 4.67
C GLY A 29 4.04 10.19 5.82
N THR A 30 2.87 10.75 6.08
CA THR A 30 1.79 10.26 6.95
C THR A 30 0.78 9.55 6.01
N TRP A 31 -0.20 8.69 6.37
CA TRP A 31 -1.56 8.88 6.95
C TRP A 31 -2.24 7.46 6.94
N TRP A 32 -2.97 6.97 7.99
CA TRP A 32 -3.28 5.49 8.14
C TRP A 32 -4.62 5.01 8.78
N THR A 33 -5.54 4.32 8.10
CA THR A 33 -6.89 4.02 8.63
C THR A 33 -7.04 2.91 9.71
N ALA A 34 -7.91 3.10 10.73
CA ALA A 34 -8.30 2.12 11.77
C ALA A 34 -9.23 1.05 11.27
N GLN A 35 -8.93 -0.23 11.52
CA GLN A 35 -9.83 -1.33 11.16
C GLN A 35 -9.67 -2.55 12.11
N SER A 36 -10.77 -3.29 12.25
CA SER A 36 -11.00 -4.55 12.99
C SER A 36 -11.14 -4.48 14.53
N ALA A 37 -12.05 -5.30 15.06
CA ALA A 37 -12.49 -5.31 16.47
C ALA A 37 -11.57 -6.15 17.37
N SER A 38 -11.37 -5.70 18.61
CA SER A 38 -10.60 -6.41 19.64
C SER A 38 -11.45 -6.67 20.88
N VAL A 39 -11.07 -7.67 21.67
CA VAL A 39 -11.41 -7.74 23.08
C VAL A 39 -10.64 -6.62 23.78
N ALA A 40 -11.32 -5.81 24.59
CA ALA A 40 -10.68 -4.88 25.51
C ALA A 40 -11.41 -4.92 26.87
N PRO A 41 -10.71 -4.62 27.98
CA PRO A 41 -9.31 -4.15 28.04
C PRO A 41 -8.25 -5.25 27.91
N GLU A 42 -7.02 -4.84 27.57
CA GLU A 42 -5.86 -5.74 27.45
C GLU A 42 -5.67 -6.62 28.70
N GLY A 43 -5.51 -7.93 28.50
CA GLY A 43 -5.25 -8.89 29.57
C GLY A 43 -6.45 -9.72 30.02
N GLU A 44 -7.65 -9.41 29.56
CA GLU A 44 -8.81 -10.30 29.72
C GLU A 44 -8.71 -11.45 28.72
N THR A 45 -8.70 -12.67 29.24
CA THR A 45 -8.73 -13.88 28.41
C THR A 45 -10.18 -14.25 28.15
N THR A 46 -10.56 -14.34 26.88
CA THR A 46 -11.87 -14.87 26.46
C THR A 46 -11.73 -16.27 25.84
N TRP A 47 -12.80 -17.04 25.83
CA TRP A 47 -12.94 -18.22 24.99
C TRP A 47 -13.68 -17.93 23.67
N VAL A 48 -14.04 -16.67 23.41
CA VAL A 48 -14.68 -16.26 22.17
C VAL A 48 -13.64 -16.20 21.05
N GLN A 49 -13.80 -17.06 20.05
CA GLN A 49 -12.99 -17.13 18.85
C GLN A 49 -13.68 -16.41 17.69
N MET A 50 -12.92 -15.71 16.87
CA MET A 50 -13.37 -15.30 15.54
C MET A 50 -13.31 -16.50 14.59
N VAL A 51 -14.46 -17.10 14.31
CA VAL A 51 -14.59 -18.29 13.46
C VAL A 51 -14.46 -17.93 11.99
N ALA A 52 -15.06 -16.81 11.58
CA ALA A 52 -14.94 -16.30 10.23
C ALA A 52 -15.02 -14.78 10.17
N GLU A 53 -14.41 -14.20 9.14
CA GLU A 53 -14.64 -12.81 8.75
C GLU A 53 -14.93 -12.66 7.25
N GLU A 54 -15.81 -11.72 6.92
CA GLU A 54 -16.07 -11.28 5.55
C GLU A 54 -16.07 -9.75 5.52
N VAL A 55 -15.21 -9.19 4.67
CA VAL A 55 -14.96 -7.76 4.62
C VAL A 55 -15.06 -7.29 3.18
N LEU A 56 -15.82 -6.22 2.98
CA LEU A 56 -15.94 -5.51 1.72
C LEU A 56 -15.54 -4.05 1.92
N LEU A 57 -14.48 -3.64 1.22
CA LEU A 57 -14.08 -2.24 1.08
C LEU A 57 -14.45 -1.79 -0.34
N VAL A 58 -15.31 -0.78 -0.46
CA VAL A 58 -15.71 -0.19 -1.74
C VAL A 58 -15.02 1.15 -1.91
N ILE A 59 -14.25 1.28 -2.97
CA ILE A 59 -13.57 2.52 -3.34
C ILE A 59 -14.51 3.39 -4.17
N GLU A 60 -14.87 4.55 -3.64
CA GLU A 60 -15.81 5.49 -4.25
C GLU A 60 -15.08 6.77 -4.67
N PRO A 61 -15.10 7.15 -5.96
CA PRO A 61 -14.54 8.41 -6.41
C PRO A 61 -15.39 9.58 -5.93
N LEU A 62 -14.73 10.61 -5.39
CA LEU A 62 -15.34 11.87 -4.99
C LEU A 62 -15.15 12.92 -6.08
N ARG A 63 -16.00 13.94 -6.08
CA ARG A 63 -15.87 15.07 -7.00
C ARG A 63 -14.79 16.02 -6.51
N THR A 64 -13.81 16.28 -7.37
CA THR A 64 -12.77 17.27 -7.14
C THR A 64 -13.39 18.64 -6.84
N PRO A 65 -13.00 19.32 -5.73
CA PRO A 65 -13.44 20.67 -5.45
C PRO A 65 -12.96 21.64 -6.56
N PRO A 66 -13.81 22.46 -7.16
CA PRO A 66 -13.46 23.27 -8.34
C PRO A 66 -12.51 24.45 -8.06
N SER A 67 -12.07 24.66 -6.81
CA SER A 67 -11.39 25.88 -6.38
C SER A 67 -10.13 25.65 -5.55
N GLN A 68 -9.52 24.46 -5.60
CA GLN A 68 -8.29 24.18 -4.87
C GLN A 68 -7.12 23.99 -5.83
N GLU A 69 -6.04 24.74 -5.59
CA GLU A 69 -4.76 24.63 -6.32
C GLU A 69 -4.07 23.29 -6.03
N TRP A 70 -4.34 22.71 -4.86
CA TRP A 70 -3.87 21.39 -4.45
C TRP A 70 -5.05 20.58 -3.89
N VAL A 71 -5.28 19.40 -4.46
CA VAL A 71 -6.38 18.52 -4.05
C VAL A 71 -5.80 17.26 -3.41
N ARG A 72 -6.26 17.01 -2.19
CA ARG A 72 -5.80 15.92 -1.32
C ARG A 72 -6.55 14.64 -1.62
N MET A 73 -5.93 13.49 -1.37
CA MET A 73 -6.54 12.20 -1.69
C MET A 73 -7.89 11.95 -0.98
N ASP A 74 -8.08 12.44 0.24
CA ASP A 74 -9.34 12.38 0.99
C ASP A 74 -10.47 13.24 0.39
N HIS A 75 -10.14 14.20 -0.48
CA HIS A 75 -11.12 14.92 -1.30
C HIS A 75 -11.45 14.22 -2.62
N LEU A 76 -10.68 13.17 -2.98
CA LEU A 76 -10.78 12.46 -4.25
C LEU A 76 -11.35 11.05 -4.09
N VAL A 77 -11.18 10.43 -2.93
CA VAL A 77 -11.55 9.03 -2.70
C VAL A 77 -12.17 8.86 -1.32
N ARG A 78 -13.28 8.12 -1.28
CA ARG A 78 -13.89 7.59 -0.06
C ARG A 78 -13.82 6.06 -0.08
N VAL A 79 -13.64 5.44 1.08
CA VAL A 79 -13.69 4.00 1.26
C VAL A 79 -14.88 3.67 2.15
N ARG A 80 -15.87 2.97 1.61
CA ARG A 80 -16.96 2.42 2.42
C ARG A 80 -16.61 1.00 2.84
N VAL A 81 -16.65 0.73 4.14
CA VAL A 81 -16.34 -0.59 4.68
C VAL A 81 -17.59 -1.23 5.26
N GLU A 82 -17.82 -2.49 4.90
CA GLU A 82 -18.79 -3.39 5.51
C GLU A 82 -18.00 -4.63 5.95
N ALA A 83 -17.99 -4.93 7.26
CA ALA A 83 -17.31 -6.10 7.80
C ALA A 83 -18.26 -6.92 8.67
N THR A 84 -18.22 -8.23 8.50
CA THR A 84 -19.02 -9.21 9.24
C THR A 84 -18.10 -10.23 9.87
N PHE A 85 -18.29 -10.48 11.16
CA PHE A 85 -17.50 -11.42 11.96
C PHE A 85 -18.43 -12.46 12.55
N LEU A 86 -18.11 -13.73 12.34
CA LEU A 86 -18.77 -14.85 13.00
C LEU A 86 -17.96 -15.22 14.24
N MET A 87 -18.54 -15.01 15.41
CA MET A 87 -17.88 -15.24 16.69
C MET A 87 -18.46 -16.48 17.36
N ARG A 88 -17.64 -17.27 18.06
CA ARG A 88 -18.10 -18.42 18.85
C ARG A 88 -17.36 -18.55 20.16
N ASN A 89 -18.12 -18.66 21.25
CA ASN A 89 -17.58 -19.01 22.55
C ASN A 89 -17.22 -20.51 22.61
N GLN A 90 -15.92 -20.82 22.69
CA GLN A 90 -15.37 -22.17 22.81
C GLN A 90 -15.40 -22.72 24.26
N GLY A 91 -15.78 -21.89 25.23
CA GLY A 91 -15.90 -22.22 26.63
C GLY A 91 -17.21 -22.93 26.96
N THR A 92 -17.40 -23.19 28.26
CA THR A 92 -18.61 -23.86 28.79
C THR A 92 -19.57 -22.90 29.49
N GLU A 93 -19.17 -21.65 29.70
CA GLU A 93 -19.94 -20.62 30.40
C GLU A 93 -20.24 -19.45 29.46
N THR A 94 -21.39 -18.83 29.62
CA THR A 94 -21.74 -17.62 28.86
C THR A 94 -20.78 -16.50 29.21
N GLU A 95 -20.21 -15.87 28.20
CA GLU A 95 -19.42 -14.64 28.35
C GLU A 95 -20.25 -13.45 27.89
N ALA A 96 -20.14 -12.32 28.59
CA ALA A 96 -20.81 -11.08 28.21
C ALA A 96 -19.89 -9.90 28.57
N PHE A 97 -19.57 -9.09 27.57
CA PHE A 97 -18.66 -7.96 27.69
C PHE A 97 -18.86 -6.99 26.52
N ASP A 98 -18.26 -5.81 26.60
CA ASP A 98 -18.29 -4.84 25.52
C ASP A 98 -17.28 -5.23 24.44
N VAL A 99 -17.71 -5.21 23.18
CA VAL A 99 -16.82 -5.35 22.02
C VAL A 99 -16.27 -3.97 21.69
N TRP A 100 -14.98 -3.90 21.35
CA TRP A 100 -14.27 -2.65 21.09
C TRP A 100 -13.83 -2.59 19.62
N PHE A 101 -14.13 -1.47 18.95
CA PHE A 101 -13.69 -1.19 17.58
C PHE A 101 -12.93 0.16 17.53
N PRO A 102 -11.69 0.20 17.03
CA PRO A 102 -10.93 1.43 16.95
C PRO A 102 -11.56 2.37 15.92
N LEU A 103 -11.80 3.64 16.27
CA LEU A 103 -12.39 4.63 15.36
C LEU A 103 -11.34 5.46 14.61
N THR A 104 -10.06 5.25 14.87
CA THR A 104 -8.94 6.06 14.34
C THR A 104 -8.63 5.83 12.85
N ALA A 105 -9.32 6.47 11.92
CA ALA A 105 -9.04 6.47 10.48
C ALA A 105 -7.70 7.10 10.01
N GLY A 106 -6.64 7.14 10.82
CA GLY A 106 -5.34 7.69 10.41
C GLY A 106 -4.96 8.95 11.10
N ALA A 107 -4.22 9.81 10.40
CA ALA A 107 -3.79 11.09 10.93
C ALA A 107 -4.52 12.19 10.16
N ILE A 108 -4.92 13.23 10.88
CA ILE A 108 -5.51 14.42 10.30
C ILE A 108 -4.43 15.05 9.41
N PRO A 109 -4.81 15.50 8.22
CA PRO A 109 -3.85 15.97 7.24
C PRO A 109 -3.08 17.23 7.65
N ASP A 110 -3.72 18.11 8.39
CA ASP A 110 -3.13 19.36 8.88
C ASP A 110 -2.32 19.16 10.17
N ASP A 111 -2.53 18.02 10.84
CA ASP A 111 -1.82 17.66 12.06
C ASP A 111 -1.57 16.15 12.10
N PRO A 112 -0.36 15.69 11.73
CA PRO A 112 -0.05 14.27 11.71
C PRO A 112 -0.10 13.65 13.12
N TYR A 113 -0.21 14.45 14.18
CA TYR A 113 -0.33 13.96 15.55
C TYR A 113 -1.78 13.78 16.00
N VAL A 114 -2.77 14.32 15.30
CA VAL A 114 -4.18 14.11 15.62
C VAL A 114 -4.71 12.99 14.74
N PRO A 115 -5.31 11.94 15.29
CA PRO A 115 -5.87 10.89 14.46
C PRO A 115 -7.13 11.37 13.71
N SER A 116 -7.25 11.07 12.42
CA SER A 116 -8.56 11.13 11.74
C SER A 116 -9.45 10.04 12.29
N GLN A 117 -10.76 10.24 12.25
CA GLN A 117 -11.75 9.26 12.71
C GLN A 117 -12.56 8.71 11.54
N VAL A 118 -13.00 7.47 11.64
CA VAL A 118 -13.96 6.89 10.69
C VAL A 118 -15.29 7.65 10.82
N GLU A 119 -15.98 7.82 9.71
CA GLU A 119 -17.27 8.47 9.64
C GLU A 119 -18.40 7.43 9.63
N ASN A 120 -19.59 7.83 10.08
CA ASN A 120 -20.82 7.05 9.92
C ASN A 120 -20.75 5.61 10.48
N PHE A 121 -19.97 5.39 11.54
CA PHE A 121 -19.84 4.08 12.18
C PHE A 121 -21.18 3.56 12.71
N ARG A 122 -21.47 2.30 12.41
CA ARG A 122 -22.64 1.56 12.88
C ARG A 122 -22.25 0.12 13.17
N ALA A 123 -22.85 -0.47 14.20
CA ALA A 123 -22.66 -1.86 14.57
C ALA A 123 -24.01 -2.61 14.72
N TRP A 124 -23.98 -3.92 14.54
CA TRP A 124 -25.09 -4.83 14.72
C TRP A 124 -24.63 -6.12 15.41
N VAL A 125 -25.54 -6.71 16.19
CA VAL A 125 -25.40 -8.04 16.80
C VAL A 125 -26.57 -8.89 16.35
N ASP A 126 -26.31 -9.99 15.64
CA ASP A 126 -27.32 -10.88 15.07
C ASP A 126 -28.40 -10.10 14.27
N ASP A 127 -27.92 -9.22 13.39
CA ASP A 127 -28.70 -8.30 12.53
C ASP A 127 -29.52 -7.21 13.24
N GLU A 128 -29.55 -7.19 14.56
CA GLU A 128 -30.16 -6.12 15.34
C GLU A 128 -29.17 -4.96 15.55
N PRO A 129 -29.56 -3.70 15.33
CA PRO A 129 -28.69 -2.55 15.58
C PRO A 129 -28.21 -2.51 17.03
N ALA A 130 -26.89 -2.37 17.23
CA ALA A 130 -26.29 -2.23 18.55
C ALA A 130 -26.34 -0.77 19.03
N ASP A 131 -26.45 -0.58 20.35
CA ASP A 131 -26.27 0.73 20.97
C ASP A 131 -24.78 0.98 21.14
N VAL A 132 -24.22 1.88 20.33
CA VAL A 132 -22.78 2.15 20.26
C VAL A 132 -22.45 3.38 21.07
N GLU A 133 -21.47 3.24 21.97
CA GLU A 133 -20.87 4.33 22.72
C GLU A 133 -19.45 4.59 22.22
N GLU A 134 -18.98 5.84 22.30
CA GLU A 134 -17.57 6.16 22.07
C GLU A 134 -16.84 6.22 23.41
N GLN A 135 -15.77 5.45 23.55
CA GLN A 135 -14.92 5.41 24.73
C GLN A 135 -13.44 5.58 24.36
N PRO A 136 -12.62 6.18 25.24
CA PRO A 136 -11.18 6.24 25.03
C PRO A 136 -10.56 4.84 25.21
N GLY A 137 -9.86 4.36 24.19
CA GLY A 137 -9.07 3.13 24.23
C GLY A 137 -7.61 3.40 23.90
N ARG A 138 -6.78 2.34 23.90
CA ARG A 138 -5.36 2.46 23.54
C ARG A 138 -5.23 2.98 22.11
N ASP A 139 -4.29 3.89 21.89
CA ASP A 139 -3.89 4.26 20.54
C ASP A 139 -3.04 3.15 19.92
N LEU A 140 -3.59 2.47 18.91
CA LEU A 140 -2.87 1.44 18.16
C LEU A 140 -1.66 2.02 17.40
N MET A 141 -1.65 3.33 17.12
CA MET A 141 -0.51 4.02 16.50
C MET A 141 0.63 4.30 17.49
N GLY A 142 0.36 4.29 18.79
CA GLY A 142 1.31 4.71 19.82
C GLY A 142 1.75 6.18 19.70
N ARG A 143 0.95 7.05 19.05
CA ARG A 143 1.21 8.50 18.93
C ARG A 143 0.63 9.28 20.10
N GLN A 144 -0.47 8.78 20.65
CA GLN A 144 -1.13 9.34 21.81
C GLN A 144 -1.28 8.28 22.91
N GLU A 145 -1.62 8.71 24.12
CA GLU A 145 -1.94 7.76 25.19
C GLU A 145 -3.25 7.01 24.91
N GLN A 146 -4.21 7.69 24.27
CA GLN A 146 -5.55 7.19 24.00
C GLN A 146 -6.05 7.64 22.64
N ALA A 147 -6.97 6.87 22.07
CA ALA A 147 -7.67 7.16 20.84
C ALA A 147 -9.16 6.80 21.00
N PRO A 148 -10.07 7.31 20.16
CA PRO A 148 -11.49 6.97 20.23
C PRO A 148 -11.75 5.54 19.76
N TRP A 149 -12.59 4.82 20.51
CA TRP A 149 -13.07 3.49 20.18
C TRP A 149 -14.60 3.46 20.30
N ALA A 150 -15.25 2.74 19.39
CA ALA A 150 -16.66 2.38 19.54
C ALA A 150 -16.76 1.14 20.42
N THR A 151 -17.68 1.17 21.38
CA THR A 151 -17.97 0.05 22.27
C THR A 151 -19.46 -0.27 22.25
N TRP A 152 -19.80 -1.55 22.35
CA TRP A 152 -21.18 -1.99 22.51
C TRP A 152 -21.25 -3.35 23.21
N PRO A 153 -22.28 -3.60 24.04
CA PRO A 153 -22.39 -4.84 24.79
C PRO A 153 -22.77 -6.02 23.91
N VAL A 154 -22.11 -7.16 24.12
CA VAL A 154 -22.42 -8.43 23.44
C VAL A 154 -22.45 -9.58 24.44
N THR A 155 -23.34 -10.54 24.22
CA THR A 155 -23.38 -11.81 24.97
C THR A 155 -23.06 -12.96 24.03
N PHE A 156 -22.13 -13.83 24.43
CA PHE A 156 -21.66 -14.99 23.69
C PHE A 156 -22.01 -16.29 24.44
N PRO A 157 -23.14 -16.96 24.11
CA PRO A 157 -23.50 -18.23 24.73
C PRO A 157 -22.53 -19.36 24.33
N PRO A 158 -22.30 -20.37 25.20
CA PRO A 158 -21.40 -21.48 24.93
C PRO A 158 -21.77 -22.24 23.65
N GLY A 159 -20.80 -22.40 22.74
CA GLY A 159 -20.95 -23.16 21.51
C GLY A 159 -21.95 -22.58 20.49
N GLN A 160 -22.47 -21.36 20.72
CA GLN A 160 -23.34 -20.67 19.78
C GLN A 160 -22.55 -19.66 18.96
N ASP A 161 -22.98 -19.51 17.70
CA ASP A 161 -22.48 -18.45 16.83
C ASP A 161 -23.21 -17.15 17.12
N VAL A 162 -22.44 -16.07 17.19
CA VAL A 162 -22.92 -14.69 17.30
C VAL A 162 -22.34 -13.92 16.12
N THR A 163 -23.19 -13.26 15.35
CA THR A 163 -22.76 -12.46 14.20
C THR A 163 -22.59 -11.01 14.62
N LEU A 164 -21.38 -10.48 14.46
CA LEU A 164 -21.11 -9.05 14.59
C LEU A 164 -20.98 -8.46 13.20
N ARG A 165 -21.63 -7.32 12.98
CA ARG A 165 -21.46 -6.58 11.73
C ARG A 165 -21.14 -5.13 12.03
N VAL A 166 -20.24 -4.53 11.27
CA VAL A 166 -19.92 -3.11 11.33
C VAL A 166 -19.96 -2.50 9.94
N ALA A 167 -20.30 -1.23 9.87
CA ALA A 167 -20.21 -0.44 8.65
C ALA A 167 -19.73 0.97 9.00
N TYR A 168 -18.84 1.51 8.18
CA TYR A 168 -18.28 2.85 8.37
C TYR A 168 -17.70 3.37 7.05
N GLU A 169 -17.35 4.64 7.06
CA GLU A 169 -16.67 5.30 5.96
C GLU A 169 -15.30 5.80 6.44
N THR A 170 -14.32 5.73 5.56
CA THR A 170 -12.97 6.23 5.81
C THR A 170 -12.38 6.79 4.51
N VAL A 171 -11.18 7.34 4.59
CA VAL A 171 -10.44 7.87 3.44
C VAL A 171 -9.10 7.14 3.35
N PRO A 172 -8.58 6.88 2.14
CA PRO A 172 -7.29 6.21 2.01
C PRO A 172 -6.16 7.13 2.48
N GLY A 173 -5.01 6.53 2.79
CA GLY A 173 -3.76 7.26 2.85
C GLY A 173 -3.38 7.79 1.46
N GLU A 174 -2.42 8.71 1.42
CA GLU A 174 -1.82 9.22 0.19
C GLU A 174 -0.31 8.99 0.24
N TRP A 175 0.21 8.31 -0.78
CA TRP A 175 1.66 8.23 -0.98
C TRP A 175 2.02 8.26 -2.46
N GLY A 176 2.92 9.15 -2.85
CA GLY A 176 3.37 9.27 -4.25
C GLY A 176 2.24 9.61 -5.24
N GLY A 177 1.20 10.30 -4.77
CA GLY A 177 0.00 10.61 -5.55
C GLY A 177 -0.93 9.41 -5.77
N TRP A 178 -0.74 8.32 -5.03
CA TRP A 178 -1.59 7.12 -5.04
C TRP A 178 -2.39 7.04 -3.74
N ALA A 179 -3.58 6.44 -3.84
CA ALA A 179 -4.38 6.13 -2.68
C ALA A 179 -3.86 4.83 -2.05
N ILE A 180 -3.61 4.84 -0.75
CA ILE A 180 -3.18 3.65 -0.02
C ILE A 180 -4.33 3.20 0.87
N VAL A 181 -4.89 2.04 0.54
CA VAL A 181 -6.01 1.44 1.27
C VAL A 181 -5.47 0.43 2.26
N TYR A 182 -5.94 0.50 3.51
CA TYR A 182 -5.52 -0.41 4.58
C TYR A 182 -6.68 -1.30 5.02
N TYR A 183 -6.35 -2.50 5.47
CA TYR A 183 -7.21 -3.32 6.34
C TYR A 183 -6.33 -4.01 7.38
N VAL A 184 -6.63 -3.78 8.66
CA VAL A 184 -5.83 -4.25 9.79
C VAL A 184 -6.41 -5.58 10.29
N LEU A 185 -5.59 -6.63 10.25
CA LEU A 185 -5.96 -7.98 10.72
C LEU A 185 -5.47 -8.25 12.14
N GLU A 186 -4.47 -7.49 12.62
CA GLU A 186 -3.78 -7.79 13.89
C GLU A 186 -4.66 -7.70 15.14
N THR A 187 -5.75 -6.94 15.11
CA THR A 187 -6.71 -6.90 16.23
C THR A 187 -7.46 -8.23 16.41
N GLY A 188 -7.44 -9.09 15.38
CA GLY A 188 -7.88 -10.48 15.48
C GLY A 188 -7.11 -11.29 16.53
N ALA A 189 -5.86 -10.94 16.81
CA ALA A 189 -5.04 -11.60 17.84
C ALA A 189 -5.53 -11.34 19.28
N GLY A 190 -6.47 -10.41 19.47
CA GLY A 190 -7.14 -10.18 20.76
C GLY A 190 -8.17 -11.25 21.11
N TRP A 191 -8.59 -12.09 20.17
CA TRP A 191 -9.61 -13.12 20.35
C TRP A 191 -9.00 -14.50 20.66
N HIS A 192 -9.86 -15.45 21.04
CA HIS A 192 -9.42 -16.81 21.37
C HIS A 192 -8.93 -17.57 20.14
N GLY A 193 -7.62 -17.78 20.05
CA GLY A 193 -7.01 -18.59 19.00
C GLY A 193 -7.04 -17.91 17.61
N PRO A 194 -6.71 -18.66 16.55
CA PRO A 194 -6.60 -18.09 15.21
C PRO A 194 -7.98 -17.74 14.63
N ILE A 195 -7.99 -16.78 13.70
CA ILE A 195 -9.13 -16.51 12.83
C ILE A 195 -9.37 -17.72 11.95
N GLY A 196 -10.55 -18.35 12.08
CA GLY A 196 -10.84 -19.62 11.42
C GLY A 196 -10.81 -19.54 9.89
N ALA A 197 -11.53 -18.60 9.29
CA ALA A 197 -11.49 -18.30 7.86
C ALA A 197 -11.74 -16.82 7.60
N GLY A 198 -11.22 -16.28 6.50
CA GLY A 198 -11.46 -14.87 6.17
C GLY A 198 -11.52 -14.63 4.68
N THR A 199 -12.37 -13.69 4.28
CA THR A 199 -12.37 -13.09 2.94
C THR A 199 -12.37 -11.58 3.04
N VAL A 200 -11.35 -10.94 2.50
CA VAL A 200 -11.29 -9.47 2.36
C VAL A 200 -11.36 -9.12 0.88
N THR A 201 -12.33 -8.31 0.51
CA THR A 201 -12.54 -7.85 -0.88
C THR A 201 -12.40 -6.35 -0.94
N ILE A 202 -11.48 -5.87 -1.78
CA ILE A 202 -11.39 -4.46 -2.16
C ILE A 202 -11.96 -4.32 -3.56
N ARG A 203 -13.04 -3.55 -3.68
CA ARG A 203 -13.74 -3.30 -4.94
C ARG A 203 -13.40 -1.91 -5.47
N LEU A 204 -12.77 -1.87 -6.63
CA LEU A 204 -12.43 -0.64 -7.34
C LEU A 204 -13.58 -0.20 -8.27
N PRO A 205 -13.64 1.07 -8.68
CA PRO A 205 -14.61 1.54 -9.67
C PRO A 205 -14.19 1.23 -11.13
N TYR A 206 -13.13 0.43 -11.31
CA TYR A 206 -12.55 0.00 -12.59
C TYR A 206 -11.87 -1.37 -12.44
N ASP A 207 -11.56 -2.03 -13.56
CA ASP A 207 -10.87 -3.33 -13.53
C ASP A 207 -9.47 -3.23 -12.92
N VAL A 208 -9.12 -4.19 -12.07
CA VAL A 208 -7.83 -4.26 -11.40
C VAL A 208 -6.77 -4.74 -12.40
N THR A 209 -5.72 -3.94 -12.58
CA THR A 209 -4.61 -4.22 -13.49
C THR A 209 -3.25 -3.98 -12.80
N PRO A 210 -2.15 -4.55 -13.31
CA PRO A 210 -0.82 -4.23 -12.81
C PRO A 210 -0.43 -2.74 -12.94
N GLN A 211 -1.11 -1.97 -13.81
CA GLN A 211 -0.83 -0.54 -14.00
C GLN A 211 -1.58 0.37 -13.03
N ASN A 212 -2.64 -0.12 -12.37
CA ASN A 212 -3.45 0.68 -11.44
C ASN A 212 -3.46 0.15 -9.99
N VAL A 213 -2.84 -1.01 -9.76
CA VAL A 213 -2.61 -1.59 -8.44
C VAL A 213 -1.22 -2.23 -8.43
N GLN A 214 -0.48 -2.07 -7.32
CA GLN A 214 0.82 -2.71 -7.09
C GLN A 214 0.69 -4.23 -6.83
N LEU A 215 0.23 -4.97 -7.84
CA LEU A 215 -0.13 -6.38 -7.73
C LEU A 215 1.07 -7.30 -7.46
N ALA A 216 2.23 -7.03 -8.07
CA ALA A 216 3.44 -7.82 -7.84
C ALA A 216 3.89 -7.71 -6.38
N GLU A 217 3.88 -6.50 -5.82
CA GLU A 217 4.29 -6.20 -4.46
C GLU A 217 3.32 -6.83 -3.46
N ILE A 218 2.01 -6.69 -3.69
CA ILE A 218 0.97 -7.34 -2.89
C ILE A 218 1.16 -8.86 -2.89
N ARG A 219 1.37 -9.47 -4.06
CA ARG A 219 1.58 -10.91 -4.17
C ARG A 219 2.88 -11.33 -3.50
N ALA A 220 3.97 -10.60 -3.66
CA ALA A 220 5.24 -10.90 -3.00
C ALA A 220 5.12 -10.84 -1.48
N ALA A 221 4.36 -9.87 -0.95
CA ALA A 221 4.12 -9.68 0.48
C ALA A 221 3.23 -10.77 1.10
N HIS A 222 2.18 -11.21 0.39
CA HIS A 222 1.12 -12.05 0.97
C HIS A 222 1.08 -13.48 0.41
N THR A 223 1.64 -13.74 -0.76
CA THR A 223 1.65 -15.07 -1.39
C THR A 223 3.07 -15.61 -1.40
N GLY A 224 3.35 -16.55 -0.50
CA GLY A 224 4.67 -17.14 -0.36
C GLY A 224 4.65 -18.38 0.54
N PRO A 225 5.74 -19.15 0.60
CA PRO A 225 5.83 -20.31 1.47
C PRO A 225 5.52 -19.94 2.92
N GLY A 226 4.54 -20.60 3.52
CA GLY A 226 4.13 -20.36 4.90
C GLY A 226 3.16 -19.19 5.11
N ARG A 227 2.66 -18.54 4.03
CA ARG A 227 1.60 -17.55 4.13
C ARG A 227 0.22 -18.17 3.94
N PRO A 228 -0.78 -17.77 4.75
CA PRO A 228 -2.12 -18.34 4.68
C PRO A 228 -3.01 -17.70 3.59
N PHE A 229 -2.50 -16.71 2.85
CA PHE A 229 -3.30 -15.94 1.91
C PHE A 229 -3.29 -16.52 0.49
N GLN A 230 -4.48 -16.58 -0.09
CA GLN A 230 -4.71 -16.64 -1.53
C GLN A 230 -5.16 -15.25 -1.99
N VAL A 231 -4.42 -14.64 -2.92
CA VAL A 231 -4.77 -13.36 -3.53
C VAL A 231 -5.25 -13.58 -4.95
N THR A 232 -6.47 -13.15 -5.26
CA THR A 232 -7.08 -13.27 -6.60
C THR A 232 -7.62 -11.93 -7.09
N VAL A 233 -7.63 -11.75 -8.41
CA VAL A 233 -8.26 -10.62 -9.09
C VAL A 233 -9.43 -11.14 -9.90
N ASP A 234 -10.60 -10.51 -9.77
CA ASP A 234 -11.82 -10.82 -10.54
C ASP A 234 -12.49 -9.51 -10.99
N GLY A 235 -12.17 -9.05 -12.21
CA GLY A 235 -12.62 -7.77 -12.74
C GLY A 235 -12.19 -6.61 -11.83
N THR A 236 -13.17 -5.99 -11.17
CA THR A 236 -12.99 -4.86 -10.24
C THR A 236 -12.57 -5.26 -8.84
N ASP A 237 -12.58 -6.55 -8.52
CA ASP A 237 -12.40 -7.04 -7.15
C ASP A 237 -11.00 -7.62 -6.96
N LEU A 238 -10.30 -7.13 -5.94
CA LEU A 238 -9.07 -7.70 -5.41
C LEU A 238 -9.40 -8.42 -4.09
N VAL A 239 -9.19 -9.73 -4.07
CA VAL A 239 -9.71 -10.61 -3.01
C VAL A 239 -8.58 -11.36 -2.33
N TRP A 240 -8.53 -11.26 -0.99
CA TRP A 240 -7.74 -12.12 -0.12
C TRP A 240 -8.65 -13.18 0.49
N ARG A 241 -8.20 -14.43 0.46
CA ARG A 241 -8.81 -15.53 1.23
C ARG A 241 -7.77 -16.18 2.11
N PHE A 242 -8.14 -16.52 3.33
CA PHE A 242 -7.25 -17.22 4.26
C PHE A 242 -8.01 -18.14 5.20
N THR A 243 -7.29 -19.05 5.85
CA THR A 243 -7.81 -19.95 6.88
C THR A 243 -6.81 -20.11 7.99
N ASN A 244 -7.29 -20.23 9.23
CA ASN A 244 -6.49 -20.47 10.42
C ASN A 244 -5.32 -19.46 10.54
N LEU A 245 -5.66 -18.17 10.37
CA LEU A 245 -4.70 -17.07 10.46
C LEU A 245 -4.52 -16.69 11.92
N GLU A 246 -3.28 -16.74 12.40
CA GLU A 246 -2.87 -16.05 13.62
C GLU A 246 -2.20 -14.74 13.16
N PRO A 247 -2.88 -13.58 13.26
CA PRO A 247 -2.37 -12.33 12.69
C PRO A 247 -1.05 -11.90 13.33
N ARG A 248 -0.04 -11.61 12.50
CA ARG A 248 1.21 -11.03 12.97
C ARG A 248 1.11 -9.50 12.99
N PRO A 249 1.41 -8.85 14.14
CA PRO A 249 1.33 -7.41 14.24
C PRO A 249 2.42 -6.75 13.40
N GLY A 250 2.12 -5.56 12.88
CA GLY A 250 3.02 -4.79 12.04
C GLY A 250 3.12 -3.33 12.46
N PRO A 251 4.15 -2.61 12.02
CA PRO A 251 4.12 -1.16 12.06
C PRO A 251 2.93 -0.65 11.26
N LEU A 252 2.05 0.14 11.89
CA LEU A 252 0.90 0.74 11.22
C LEU A 252 1.27 1.99 10.40
N TRP A 253 2.57 2.20 10.14
CA TRP A 253 3.12 3.32 9.37
C TRP A 253 3.78 2.88 8.06
N GLU A 254 3.55 1.65 7.61
CA GLU A 254 4.17 1.10 6.40
C GLU A 254 3.30 1.38 5.16
N ASP A 255 3.84 2.13 4.19
CA ASP A 255 3.15 2.61 2.98
C ASP A 255 3.08 1.59 1.85
N SER A 256 3.71 0.44 2.07
CA SER A 256 3.98 -0.57 1.06
C SER A 256 3.57 -1.95 1.55
N PRO A 257 3.10 -2.85 0.68
CA PRO A 257 2.82 -4.23 1.06
C PRO A 257 4.05 -4.90 1.70
N SER A 258 3.88 -5.47 2.89
CA SER A 258 4.97 -6.05 3.67
C SER A 258 4.81 -7.53 3.93
N ALA A 259 5.96 -8.22 3.97
CA ALA A 259 5.99 -9.61 4.38
C ALA A 259 6.05 -9.79 5.92
N ASP A 260 6.35 -8.74 6.67
CA ASP A 260 6.68 -8.88 8.09
C ASP A 260 5.45 -8.96 8.98
N HIS A 261 4.30 -8.50 8.48
CA HIS A 261 3.01 -8.55 9.15
C HIS A 261 1.92 -9.10 8.23
N ASP A 262 0.70 -9.16 8.74
CA ASP A 262 -0.46 -9.68 8.00
C ASP A 262 -1.51 -8.60 7.67
N ASN A 263 -1.34 -7.36 8.13
CA ASN A 263 -2.18 -6.24 7.72
C ASN A 263 -2.10 -6.00 6.21
N LEU A 264 -3.24 -5.71 5.58
CA LEU A 264 -3.34 -5.48 4.15
C LEU A 264 -3.05 -4.00 3.85
N ILE A 265 -2.11 -3.76 2.95
CA ILE A 265 -1.74 -2.43 2.44
C ILE A 265 -1.85 -2.51 0.92
N VAL A 266 -2.66 -1.63 0.34
CA VAL A 266 -3.08 -1.76 -1.05
C VAL A 266 -2.95 -0.41 -1.74
N PRO A 267 -1.79 -0.13 -2.34
CA PRO A 267 -1.58 1.04 -3.18
C PRO A 267 -2.40 0.91 -4.48
N ILE A 268 -3.30 1.85 -4.69
CA ILE A 268 -4.15 1.95 -5.87
C ILE A 268 -4.03 3.34 -6.52
N MET A 269 -4.15 3.38 -7.84
CA MET A 269 -4.22 4.64 -8.56
C MET A 269 -5.50 5.39 -8.16
N GLU A 270 -5.45 6.71 -8.09
CA GLU A 270 -6.65 7.51 -7.89
C GLU A 270 -7.64 7.29 -9.06
N PRO A 271 -8.94 7.08 -8.82
CA PRO A 271 -9.87 6.70 -9.88
C PRO A 271 -9.98 7.66 -11.05
N SER A 272 -9.98 8.97 -10.81
CA SER A 272 -10.08 9.98 -11.88
C SER A 272 -8.86 9.94 -12.80
N ARG A 273 -7.66 9.72 -12.25
CA ARG A 273 -6.43 9.49 -13.03
C ARG A 273 -6.53 8.24 -13.89
N TRP A 274 -7.01 7.13 -13.33
CA TRP A 274 -7.17 5.91 -14.13
C TRP A 274 -8.19 6.10 -15.27
N PHE A 275 -9.33 6.75 -14.99
CA PHE A 275 -10.29 7.08 -16.05
C PHE A 275 -9.73 8.02 -17.11
N ALA A 276 -8.87 8.97 -16.73
CA ALA A 276 -8.20 9.86 -17.68
C ALA A 276 -7.22 9.08 -18.59
N ILE A 277 -6.49 8.11 -18.04
CA ILE A 277 -5.61 7.21 -18.82
C ILE A 277 -6.44 6.40 -19.82
N GLU A 278 -7.52 5.75 -19.37
CA GLU A 278 -8.38 4.95 -20.24
C GLU A 278 -9.01 5.79 -21.36
N ALA A 279 -9.47 7.01 -21.05
CA ALA A 279 -9.99 7.94 -22.04
C ALA A 279 -8.91 8.36 -23.06
N ALA A 280 -7.68 8.62 -22.61
CA ALA A 280 -6.58 9.00 -23.48
C ALA A 280 -6.09 7.83 -24.35
N ARG A 281 -6.11 6.60 -23.83
CA ARG A 281 -5.84 5.37 -24.61
C ARG A 281 -6.86 5.21 -25.73
N ALA A 282 -8.15 5.31 -25.40
CA ALA A 282 -9.23 5.21 -26.39
C ALA A 282 -9.13 6.28 -27.47
N ASP A 283 -8.76 7.52 -27.11
CA ASP A 283 -8.55 8.60 -28.07
C ASP A 283 -7.32 8.36 -28.96
N ALA A 284 -6.20 7.88 -28.40
CA ALA A 284 -5.00 7.52 -29.16
C ALA A 284 -5.25 6.34 -30.11
N GLU A 285 -6.05 5.36 -29.71
CA GLU A 285 -6.46 4.22 -30.54
C GLU A 285 -7.39 4.67 -31.68
N ALA A 286 -8.36 5.54 -31.39
CA ALA A 286 -9.25 6.09 -32.40
C ALA A 286 -8.53 7.03 -33.38
N ASN A 287 -7.46 7.70 -32.92
CA ASN A 287 -6.69 8.69 -33.67
C ASN A 287 -5.18 8.36 -33.71
N PRO A 288 -4.76 7.21 -34.29
CA PRO A 288 -3.39 6.69 -34.16
C PRO A 288 -2.32 7.47 -34.94
N ALA A 289 -2.75 8.43 -35.76
CA ALA A 289 -1.89 9.36 -36.50
C ALA A 289 -1.93 10.79 -35.92
N SER A 290 -2.62 11.01 -34.81
CA SER A 290 -2.70 12.33 -34.16
C SER A 290 -1.61 12.47 -33.10
N VAL A 291 -0.66 13.38 -33.35
CA VAL A 291 0.35 13.79 -32.36
C VAL A 291 -0.31 14.23 -31.06
N ALA A 292 -1.38 15.03 -31.15
CA ALA A 292 -2.11 15.52 -29.98
C ALA A 292 -2.75 14.40 -29.14
N ALA A 293 -3.27 13.34 -29.77
CA ALA A 293 -3.82 12.20 -29.04
C ALA A 293 -2.73 11.40 -28.31
N GLN A 294 -1.57 11.21 -28.97
CA GLN A 294 -0.42 10.53 -28.35
C GLN A 294 0.15 11.34 -27.17
N LEU A 295 0.24 12.67 -27.29
CA LEU A 295 0.66 13.54 -26.19
C LEU A 295 -0.35 13.51 -25.03
N ARG A 296 -1.66 13.50 -25.30
CA ARG A 296 -2.68 13.32 -24.25
C ARG A 296 -2.52 12.00 -23.51
N LEU A 297 -2.23 10.92 -24.21
CA LEU A 297 -1.94 9.62 -23.60
C LEU A 297 -0.69 9.69 -22.73
N ALA A 298 0.41 10.23 -23.25
CA ALA A 298 1.66 10.38 -22.50
C ALA A 298 1.46 11.17 -21.20
N TRP A 299 0.76 12.32 -21.26
CA TRP A 299 0.48 13.13 -20.07
C TRP A 299 -0.43 12.43 -19.05
N ALA A 300 -1.44 11.69 -19.51
CA ALA A 300 -2.32 10.95 -18.62
C ALA A 300 -1.56 9.85 -17.88
N LEU A 301 -0.69 9.10 -18.59
CA LEU A 301 0.16 8.07 -18.01
C LEU A 301 1.19 8.67 -17.04
N GLU A 302 1.81 9.78 -17.42
CA GLU A 302 2.75 10.54 -16.57
C GLU A 302 2.08 11.01 -15.26
N ALA A 303 0.79 11.40 -15.31
CA ALA A 303 0.03 11.77 -14.12
C ALA A 303 -0.32 10.57 -13.23
N GLY A 304 -0.40 9.36 -13.81
CA GLY A 304 -0.58 8.10 -13.08
C GLY A 304 0.73 7.57 -12.46
N ALA A 305 1.88 7.87 -13.05
CA ALA A 305 3.17 7.38 -12.59
C ALA A 305 3.56 7.95 -11.21
N GLN A 306 4.16 7.12 -10.36
CA GLN A 306 4.72 7.51 -9.07
C GLN A 306 6.08 8.18 -9.30
N ARG A 307 6.23 9.43 -8.83
CA ARG A 307 7.48 10.21 -8.97
C ARG A 307 8.38 10.18 -7.74
N ILE A 308 7.98 9.48 -6.68
CA ILE A 308 8.78 9.34 -5.47
C ILE A 308 9.85 8.28 -5.72
N LYS A 309 11.11 8.63 -5.45
CA LYS A 309 12.31 7.81 -5.76
C LYS A 309 12.22 6.35 -5.28
N SER A 310 11.65 6.10 -4.10
CA SER A 310 11.48 4.74 -3.54
C SER A 310 10.51 3.86 -4.35
N PHE A 311 9.61 4.47 -5.11
CA PHE A 311 8.56 3.80 -5.88
C PHE A 311 8.83 3.73 -7.38
N LEU A 312 9.95 4.31 -7.83
CA LEU A 312 10.34 4.24 -9.24
C LEU A 312 10.54 2.80 -9.73
N HIS A 313 10.94 1.90 -8.82
CA HIS A 313 11.37 0.55 -9.15
C HIS A 313 10.33 -0.52 -8.75
N ASN A 314 9.05 -0.28 -9.04
CA ASN A 314 8.01 -1.29 -8.91
C ASN A 314 7.44 -1.66 -10.29
N GLU A 315 6.77 -2.81 -10.39
CA GLU A 315 6.26 -3.33 -11.68
C GLU A 315 5.27 -2.33 -12.28
N THR A 316 4.36 -1.81 -11.45
CA THR A 316 3.33 -0.86 -11.85
C THR A 316 3.89 0.39 -12.51
N ASN A 317 4.88 1.02 -11.88
CA ASN A 317 5.50 2.22 -12.38
C ASN A 317 6.33 1.93 -13.63
N THR A 318 7.00 0.77 -13.70
CA THR A 318 7.72 0.33 -14.90
C THR A 318 6.78 0.27 -16.10
N LEU A 319 5.61 -0.36 -15.95
CA LEU A 319 4.62 -0.47 -17.03
C LEU A 319 4.09 0.90 -17.47
N LEU A 320 3.81 1.80 -16.52
CA LEU A 320 3.37 3.17 -16.83
C LEU A 320 4.49 3.95 -17.54
N ILE A 321 5.74 3.80 -17.12
CA ILE A 321 6.89 4.47 -17.72
C ILE A 321 7.09 4.02 -19.16
N GLU A 322 7.12 2.72 -19.40
CA GLU A 322 7.31 2.14 -20.74
C GLU A 322 6.22 2.60 -21.72
N GLU A 323 4.97 2.65 -21.26
CA GLU A 323 3.84 3.13 -22.08
C GLU A 323 3.91 4.65 -22.33
N THR A 324 4.36 5.42 -21.33
CA THR A 324 4.58 6.87 -21.46
C THR A 324 5.66 7.16 -22.51
N ASP A 325 6.79 6.45 -22.43
CA ASP A 325 7.89 6.53 -23.40
C ASP A 325 7.42 6.17 -24.81
N ALA A 326 6.63 5.10 -24.95
CA ALA A 326 6.08 4.68 -26.23
C ALA A 326 5.17 5.75 -26.84
N ALA A 327 4.31 6.39 -26.03
CA ALA A 327 3.42 7.45 -26.49
C ALA A 327 4.19 8.70 -26.94
N TYR A 328 5.22 9.13 -26.20
CA TYR A 328 6.08 10.25 -26.60
C TYR A 328 6.87 9.95 -27.88
N ARG A 329 7.52 8.79 -27.97
CA ARG A 329 8.24 8.39 -29.19
C ARG A 329 7.31 8.31 -30.39
N ARG A 330 6.09 7.78 -30.21
CA ARG A 330 5.08 7.74 -31.27
C ARG A 330 4.67 9.13 -31.73
N ALA A 331 4.53 10.10 -30.82
CA ALA A 331 4.26 11.49 -31.16
C ALA A 331 5.40 12.09 -32.04
N LEU A 332 6.66 11.81 -31.68
CA LEU A 332 7.83 12.28 -32.43
C LEU A 332 8.02 11.57 -33.78
N ASP A 333 7.66 10.30 -33.89
CA ASP A 333 7.66 9.58 -35.18
C ASP A 333 6.65 10.18 -36.17
N LEU A 334 5.50 10.61 -35.66
CA LEU A 334 4.44 11.23 -36.46
C LEU A 334 4.84 12.64 -36.91
N GLU A 335 5.50 13.41 -36.04
CA GLU A 335 5.97 14.76 -36.35
C GLU A 335 7.35 15.05 -35.73
N PRO A 336 8.45 14.69 -36.43
CA PRO A 336 9.82 14.80 -35.91
C PRO A 336 10.33 16.23 -35.67
N GLU A 337 9.54 17.25 -36.01
CA GLU A 337 9.85 18.66 -35.81
C GLU A 337 8.94 19.32 -34.76
N HIS A 338 8.08 18.55 -34.08
CA HIS A 338 7.13 19.08 -33.10
C HIS A 338 7.86 19.48 -31.81
N VAL A 339 8.12 20.78 -31.64
CA VAL A 339 8.90 21.32 -30.50
C VAL A 339 8.27 20.98 -29.14
N ASP A 340 6.95 21.11 -28.99
CA ASP A 340 6.30 20.81 -27.69
C ASP A 340 6.40 19.33 -27.30
N ALA A 341 6.36 18.42 -28.27
CA ALA A 341 6.50 16.98 -28.01
C ALA A 341 7.93 16.66 -27.53
N HIS A 342 8.95 17.28 -28.14
CA HIS A 342 10.34 17.16 -27.66
C HIS A 342 10.50 17.72 -26.25
N ALA A 343 9.97 18.92 -25.99
CA ALA A 343 10.08 19.56 -24.68
C ALA A 343 9.38 18.73 -23.59
N ALA A 344 8.19 18.20 -23.86
CA ALA A 344 7.46 17.34 -22.93
C ALA A 344 8.19 16.01 -22.69
N TYR A 345 8.69 15.36 -23.75
CA TYR A 345 9.42 14.11 -23.60
C TYR A 345 10.75 14.29 -22.84
N LEU A 346 11.46 15.40 -23.06
CA LEU A 346 12.67 15.71 -22.30
C LEU A 346 12.40 15.91 -20.82
N TYR A 347 11.30 16.58 -20.48
CA TYR A 347 10.90 16.76 -19.09
C TYR A 347 10.65 15.41 -18.44
N TRP A 348 9.92 14.53 -19.14
CA TRP A 348 9.68 13.16 -18.70
C TRP A 348 10.98 12.38 -18.49
N LEU A 349 11.88 12.35 -19.48
CA LEU A 349 13.16 11.65 -19.38
C LEU A 349 14.03 12.17 -18.23
N ALA A 350 14.06 13.49 -17.99
CA ALA A 350 14.82 14.10 -16.91
C ALA A 350 14.41 13.64 -15.50
N ILE A 351 13.18 13.15 -15.32
CA ILE A 351 12.69 12.64 -14.03
C ILE A 351 13.31 11.27 -13.69
N PHE A 352 13.52 10.41 -14.69
CA PHE A 352 13.89 9.01 -14.48
C PHE A 352 15.37 8.73 -14.76
N ASP A 353 15.89 9.20 -15.89
CA ASP A 353 17.27 8.96 -16.29
C ASP A 353 17.76 9.98 -17.33
N LEU A 354 18.94 10.55 -17.08
CA LEU A 354 19.68 11.32 -18.08
C LEU A 354 20.50 10.37 -18.95
N GLY A 355 19.81 9.42 -19.58
CA GLY A 355 20.37 8.40 -20.47
C GLY A 355 20.54 8.86 -21.91
N GLU A 356 20.95 7.94 -22.80
CA GLU A 356 21.21 8.21 -24.22
C GLU A 356 20.02 8.89 -24.93
N ASP A 357 18.80 8.46 -24.62
CA ASP A 357 17.58 9.05 -25.18
C ASP A 357 17.41 10.52 -24.80
N PHE A 358 17.72 10.89 -23.55
CA PHE A 358 17.62 12.28 -23.10
C PHE A 358 18.55 13.19 -23.94
N TYR A 359 19.82 12.82 -24.10
CA TYR A 359 20.75 13.61 -24.91
C TYR A 359 20.35 13.67 -26.38
N THR A 360 19.84 12.56 -26.92
CA THR A 360 19.40 12.49 -28.31
C THR A 360 18.23 13.44 -28.57
N VAL A 361 17.20 13.38 -27.73
CA VAL A 361 16.03 14.26 -27.84
C VAL A 361 16.42 15.72 -27.57
N LEU A 362 17.37 15.97 -26.66
CA LEU A 362 17.79 17.32 -26.27
C LEU A 362 18.55 18.00 -27.39
N SER A 363 19.49 17.30 -28.01
CA SER A 363 20.22 17.78 -29.18
C SER A 363 19.24 18.17 -30.29
N ARG A 364 18.25 17.32 -30.57
CA ARG A 364 17.24 17.60 -31.59
C ARG A 364 16.36 18.81 -31.21
N ALA A 365 15.93 18.91 -29.96
CA ALA A 365 15.13 20.03 -29.47
C ALA A 365 15.88 21.37 -29.57
N LEU A 366 17.17 21.39 -29.24
CA LEU A 366 18.04 22.57 -29.36
C LEU A 366 18.27 22.99 -30.82
N GLU A 367 18.36 22.04 -31.76
CA GLU A 367 18.41 22.34 -33.19
C GLU A 367 17.12 22.99 -33.70
N LEU A 368 15.97 22.47 -33.27
CA LEU A 368 14.65 22.93 -33.71
C LEU A 368 14.27 24.28 -33.08
N ALA A 369 14.59 24.48 -31.81
CA ALA A 369 14.19 25.63 -31.03
C ALA A 369 15.26 26.02 -29.99
N PRO A 370 16.39 26.62 -30.42
CA PRO A 370 17.53 26.94 -29.54
C PRO A 370 17.19 27.95 -28.44
N ASP A 371 16.16 28.78 -28.65
CA ASP A 371 15.70 29.81 -27.72
C ASP A 371 14.45 29.38 -26.92
N ASP A 372 13.98 28.12 -27.05
CA ASP A 372 12.84 27.63 -26.26
C ASP A 372 13.24 27.53 -24.79
N VAL A 373 12.57 28.30 -23.94
CA VAL A 373 12.89 28.42 -22.52
C VAL A 373 12.77 27.11 -21.75
N ARG A 374 11.95 26.16 -22.20
CA ARG A 374 11.80 24.83 -21.56
C ARG A 374 13.00 23.96 -21.90
N VAL A 375 13.38 23.94 -23.17
CA VAL A 375 14.54 23.19 -23.68
C VAL A 375 15.84 23.72 -23.08
N MET A 376 16.04 25.05 -23.09
CA MET A 376 17.21 25.68 -22.47
C MET A 376 17.32 25.37 -20.98
N ARG A 377 16.18 25.28 -20.27
CA ARG A 377 16.16 24.95 -18.85
C ARG A 377 16.58 23.49 -18.61
N LEU A 378 16.19 22.56 -19.48
CA LEU A 378 16.61 21.15 -19.39
C LEU A 378 18.09 20.97 -19.78
N GLU A 379 18.63 21.82 -20.66
CA GLU A 379 20.07 21.89 -20.92
C GLU A 379 20.85 22.38 -19.68
N GLN A 380 20.36 23.42 -19.00
CA GLN A 380 20.96 23.88 -17.74
C GLN A 380 20.90 22.80 -16.65
N TYR A 381 19.79 22.06 -16.59
CA TYR A 381 19.63 20.92 -15.68
C TYR A 381 20.69 19.84 -15.95
N ARG A 382 20.89 19.46 -17.20
CA ARG A 382 21.94 18.53 -17.63
C ARG A 382 23.33 19.01 -17.22
N GLU A 383 23.65 20.29 -17.48
CA GLU A 383 24.95 20.87 -17.11
C GLU A 383 25.20 20.85 -15.59
N ALA A 384 24.18 21.18 -14.79
CA ALA A 384 24.27 21.15 -13.33
C ALA A 384 24.47 19.71 -12.81
N TRP A 385 23.75 18.75 -13.39
CA TRP A 385 23.90 17.33 -13.06
C TRP A 385 25.32 16.81 -13.35
N GLU A 386 25.88 17.11 -14.52
CA GLU A 386 27.25 16.72 -14.90
C GLU A 386 28.32 17.35 -14.00
N GLN A 387 28.05 18.54 -13.46
CA GLN A 387 28.92 19.21 -12.50
C GLN A 387 28.79 18.68 -11.06
N GLY A 388 27.83 17.77 -10.81
CA GLY A 388 27.55 17.22 -9.50
C GLY A 388 26.79 18.17 -8.57
N ASP A 389 26.13 19.21 -9.11
CA ASP A 389 25.26 20.11 -8.34
C ASP A 389 23.84 19.53 -8.24
N VAL A 390 23.68 18.56 -7.34
CA VAL A 390 22.43 17.79 -7.17
C VAL A 390 21.38 18.55 -6.33
N LEU A 391 21.75 19.66 -5.67
CA LEU A 391 20.84 20.36 -4.75
C LEU A 391 19.98 21.40 -5.48
N GLY A 392 20.46 22.00 -6.57
CA GLY A 392 19.65 22.89 -7.43
C GLY A 392 18.58 22.17 -8.26
N VAL A 393 18.69 20.84 -8.40
CA VAL A 393 17.84 19.94 -9.22
C VAL A 393 16.41 19.84 -8.69
N TRP A 394 16.21 19.88 -7.37
CA TRP A 394 14.89 19.68 -6.75
C TRP A 394 13.97 20.92 -6.82
N ASP A 395 14.54 22.11 -7.03
CA ASP A 395 13.80 23.37 -7.25
C ASP A 395 13.31 23.53 -8.71
N PHE A 396 13.64 22.58 -9.60
CA PHE A 396 13.10 22.52 -10.97
C PHE A 396 11.67 21.96 -10.99
N ALA A 397 10.78 22.50 -10.14
CA ALA A 397 9.35 22.44 -10.39
C ALA A 397 9.06 23.28 -11.64
N LEU A 398 9.32 22.69 -12.81
CA LEU A 398 8.88 23.23 -14.07
C LEU A 398 7.34 23.32 -14.01
N PRO A 399 6.75 24.47 -14.38
CA PRO A 399 5.30 24.54 -14.50
C PRO A 399 4.87 23.40 -15.43
N PRO A 400 3.79 22.66 -15.11
CA PRO A 400 3.30 21.60 -15.97
C PRO A 400 3.19 22.19 -17.38
N VAL A 401 3.74 21.48 -18.38
CA VAL A 401 3.51 21.85 -19.77
C VAL A 401 2.00 21.91 -19.90
N ALA A 402 1.46 23.11 -20.13
CA ALA A 402 0.02 23.31 -20.15
C ALA A 402 -0.52 22.35 -21.21
N GLY A 403 -1.19 21.29 -20.77
CA GLY A 403 -1.93 20.43 -21.67
C GLY A 403 -2.90 21.33 -22.44
N PRO A 404 -3.22 21.00 -23.70
CA PRO A 404 -4.24 21.73 -24.44
C PRO A 404 -5.49 21.76 -23.55
N ASP A 405 -6.00 22.97 -23.26
CA ASP A 405 -7.14 23.24 -22.39
C ASP A 405 -8.24 22.18 -22.57
N SER A 406 -8.19 21.13 -21.76
CA SER A 406 -9.19 20.07 -21.77
C SER A 406 -10.35 20.55 -20.93
N THR A 407 -11.06 21.54 -21.47
CA THR A 407 -12.33 22.04 -20.94
C THR A 407 -13.50 21.12 -21.29
N ALA A 408 -13.24 20.00 -21.97
CA ALA A 408 -14.24 18.96 -22.17
C ALA A 408 -14.51 18.29 -20.81
N PRO A 409 -15.71 18.42 -20.23
CA PRO A 409 -16.05 17.69 -19.02
C PRO A 409 -15.94 16.20 -19.36
N ILE A 410 -15.01 15.51 -18.70
CA ILE A 410 -14.97 14.05 -18.74
C ILE A 410 -16.31 13.61 -18.16
N ALA A 411 -17.20 13.11 -19.02
CA ALA A 411 -18.45 12.54 -18.58
C ALA A 411 -18.08 11.32 -17.73
N GLN A 412 -18.10 11.49 -16.41
CA GLN A 412 -17.90 10.40 -15.48
C GLN A 412 -18.88 9.29 -15.88
N PRO A 413 -18.40 8.10 -16.30
CA PRO A 413 -19.29 7.03 -16.68
C PRO A 413 -20.21 6.76 -15.49
N ALA A 414 -21.53 6.73 -15.73
CA ALA A 414 -22.48 6.38 -14.68
C ALA A 414 -22.05 5.03 -14.10
N PRO A 415 -21.99 4.88 -12.76
CA PRO A 415 -21.58 3.63 -12.14
C PRO A 415 -22.45 2.52 -12.73
N THR A 416 -21.82 1.61 -13.45
CA THR A 416 -22.51 0.42 -13.96
C THR A 416 -22.99 -0.31 -12.73
N ALA A 417 -24.31 -0.43 -12.55
CA ALA A 417 -24.87 -1.17 -11.44
C ALA A 417 -24.48 -2.64 -11.60
N THR A 418 -23.37 -3.04 -10.97
CA THR A 418 -22.99 -4.44 -10.86
C THR A 418 -24.09 -5.11 -10.04
N SER A 419 -24.89 -5.92 -10.71
CA SER A 419 -25.97 -6.67 -10.09
C SER A 419 -25.34 -7.55 -9.00
N ARG A 420 -25.59 -7.21 -7.72
CA ARG A 420 -25.24 -8.08 -6.58
C ARG A 420 -25.97 -9.40 -6.79
N VAL A 421 -25.29 -10.41 -7.34
CA VAL A 421 -25.71 -11.79 -7.20
C VAL A 421 -25.30 -12.19 -5.78
N PRO A 422 -26.25 -12.52 -4.89
CA PRO A 422 -25.90 -13.03 -3.57
C PRO A 422 -25.01 -14.27 -3.75
N PRO A 423 -23.95 -14.44 -2.94
CA PRO A 423 -23.18 -15.68 -2.98
C PRO A 423 -24.14 -16.86 -2.77
N PRO A 424 -24.01 -17.95 -3.55
CA PRO A 424 -24.81 -19.14 -3.32
C PRO A 424 -24.60 -19.60 -1.87
N PRO A 425 -25.66 -20.04 -1.17
CA PRO A 425 -25.53 -20.48 0.21
C PRO A 425 -24.46 -21.56 0.31
N THR A 426 -23.50 -21.36 1.22
CA THR A 426 -22.48 -22.35 1.55
C THR A 426 -23.16 -23.69 1.81
N PRO A 427 -22.82 -24.77 1.09
CA PRO A 427 -23.44 -26.06 1.32
C PRO A 427 -23.19 -26.48 2.76
N THR A 428 -24.27 -26.66 3.52
CA THR A 428 -24.23 -27.25 4.86
C THR A 428 -23.70 -28.68 4.71
N THR A 429 -22.41 -28.86 4.99
CA THR A 429 -21.79 -30.18 5.04
C THR A 429 -22.44 -30.97 6.16
N ALA A 430 -23.21 -31.99 5.80
CA ALA A 430 -23.76 -32.94 6.77
C ALA A 430 -22.60 -33.57 7.59
N PRO A 431 -22.76 -33.74 8.91
CA PRO A 431 -21.71 -34.31 9.74
C PRO A 431 -21.34 -35.71 9.25
N LEU A 432 -20.07 -35.87 8.85
CA LEU A 432 -19.49 -37.18 8.56
C LEU A 432 -19.55 -38.06 9.82
N PRO A 433 -19.81 -39.37 9.69
CA PRO A 433 -19.79 -40.28 10.82
C PRO A 433 -18.39 -40.29 11.45
N VAL A 434 -18.35 -40.03 12.76
CA VAL A 434 -17.13 -40.05 13.57
C VAL A 434 -16.50 -41.44 13.49
N ALA A 435 -15.38 -41.54 12.77
CA ALA A 435 -14.55 -42.73 12.78
C ALA A 435 -13.90 -42.86 14.17
N THR A 436 -14.15 -43.99 14.83
CA THR A 436 -13.51 -44.36 16.09
C THR A 436 -12.00 -44.37 15.92
N ALA A 437 -11.30 -43.48 16.63
CA ALA A 437 -9.84 -43.40 16.62
C ALA A 437 -9.26 -44.72 17.17
N THR A 438 -8.44 -45.38 16.34
CA THR A 438 -7.59 -46.49 16.76
C THR A 438 -6.42 -45.90 17.56
N PRO A 439 -6.05 -46.45 18.74
CA PRO A 439 -5.00 -45.89 19.56
C PRO A 439 -3.65 -45.89 18.83
N THR A 440 -3.05 -44.71 18.71
CA THR A 440 -1.70 -44.50 18.19
C THR A 440 -0.68 -45.20 19.10
N PRO A 441 0.27 -46.00 18.55
CA PRO A 441 1.31 -46.61 19.36
C PRO A 441 2.24 -45.56 19.97
N THR A 442 2.57 -45.76 21.24
CA THR A 442 3.54 -44.99 22.03
C THR A 442 4.86 -44.82 21.27
N PRO A 443 5.39 -43.58 21.12
CA PRO A 443 6.67 -43.38 20.47
C PRO A 443 7.82 -43.95 21.32
N GLU A 444 8.65 -44.76 20.68
CA GLU A 444 9.94 -45.21 21.21
C GLU A 444 10.87 -44.03 21.53
N PRO A 445 11.65 -44.08 22.62
CA PRO A 445 12.58 -43.01 22.97
C PRO A 445 13.69 -42.90 21.93
N ARG A 446 13.72 -41.77 21.20
CA ARG A 446 14.81 -41.42 20.29
C ARG A 446 16.13 -41.28 21.06
N ALA A 447 17.13 -42.04 20.64
CA ALA A 447 18.52 -41.89 21.07
C ALA A 447 19.06 -40.50 20.69
N LEU A 448 19.62 -39.81 21.68
CA LEU A 448 20.34 -38.54 21.52
C LEU A 448 21.52 -38.71 20.54
N SER A 449 21.42 -38.10 19.36
CA SER A 449 22.54 -38.01 18.43
C SER A 449 23.60 -37.07 19.00
N ARG A 450 24.79 -37.61 19.29
CA ARG A 450 25.97 -36.84 19.69
C ARG A 450 26.40 -35.95 18.51
N TRP A 451 26.22 -34.65 18.65
CA TRP A 451 26.84 -33.65 17.78
C TRP A 451 28.36 -33.60 18.06
N PRO A 452 29.24 -33.47 17.04
CA PRO A 452 30.68 -33.46 17.25
C PRO A 452 31.15 -32.11 17.79
N LEU A 453 32.01 -32.16 18.81
CA LEU A 453 32.71 -31.05 19.47
C LEU A 453 33.71 -30.26 18.56
N TYR A 454 33.53 -30.24 17.24
CA TYR A 454 34.52 -29.69 16.29
C TYR A 454 34.27 -28.24 15.86
N VAL A 455 33.10 -27.65 16.13
CA VAL A 455 32.82 -26.25 15.73
C VAL A 455 33.53 -25.24 16.64
N GLY A 456 33.79 -25.59 17.92
CA GLY A 456 34.48 -24.70 18.86
C GLY A 456 35.97 -24.49 18.56
N PHE A 457 36.66 -25.47 17.97
CA PHE A 457 38.10 -25.36 17.70
C PHE A 457 38.42 -24.48 16.49
N LEU A 458 37.54 -24.42 15.49
CA LEU A 458 37.72 -23.59 14.29
C LEU A 458 37.58 -22.10 14.60
N LEU A 459 36.68 -21.73 15.52
CA LEU A 459 36.46 -20.34 15.91
C LEU A 459 37.64 -19.76 16.72
N VAL A 460 38.26 -20.56 17.60
CA VAL A 460 39.45 -20.13 18.37
C VAL A 460 40.68 -19.98 17.47
N ALA A 461 40.86 -20.87 16.48
CA ALA A 461 41.95 -20.75 15.52
C ALA A 461 41.83 -19.50 14.63
N LEU A 462 40.61 -19.14 14.20
CA LEU A 462 40.36 -17.95 13.40
C LEU A 462 40.65 -16.65 14.20
N ILE A 463 40.24 -16.61 15.47
CA ILE A 463 40.51 -15.47 16.37
C ILE A 463 42.03 -15.29 16.60
N LEU A 464 42.79 -16.38 16.75
CA LEU A 464 44.24 -16.32 16.91
C LEU A 464 44.98 -15.89 15.64
N ILE A 465 44.47 -16.21 14.45
CA ILE A 465 45.02 -15.74 13.17
C ILE A 465 44.79 -14.23 13.02
N ILE A 466 43.58 -13.75 13.35
CA ILE A 466 43.23 -12.31 13.28
C ILE A 466 44.09 -11.48 14.26
N LEU A 467 44.38 -12.02 15.46
CA LEU A 467 45.23 -11.34 16.44
C LEU A 467 46.72 -11.33 16.05
N ARG A 468 47.18 -12.26 15.20
CA ARG A 468 48.58 -12.32 14.75
C ARG A 468 48.89 -11.41 13.56
N VAL A 469 47.87 -11.04 12.77
CA VAL A 469 47.99 -10.09 11.64
C VAL A 469 48.00 -8.63 12.11
N ARG A 470 47.65 -8.36 13.37
CA ARG A 470 47.66 -7.02 13.98
C ARG A 470 48.88 -6.70 14.85
N ARG A 471 49.99 -7.44 14.73
CA ARG A 471 51.27 -7.09 15.34
C ARG A 471 52.36 -6.84 14.31
#